data_AF-A0A7W1KDH0-F1
#
_entry.id   AF-A0A7W1KDH0-F1
#
_cell.length_a   1.000
_cell.length_b   1.000
_cell.length_c   1.000
_cell.angle_alpha   90.00
_cell.angle_beta   90.00
_cell.angle_gamma   90.00
#
_symmetry.space_group_name_H-M   'P 1'
#
loop_
_entity.id
_entity.type
_entity.pdbx_description
1 polymer ?
#
loop_
_entity_poly.entity_id
_entity_poly.type
_entity_poly.pdbx_seq_one_letter_code
_entity_poly.pdbx_strand_id
1 'polypeptide(L)'
;MSTNNSLLHYLFISLSVVSSVFTLLASEPRLKELPTDVQHTVAVSTLAEVLPYLEKNRGSVKFFKTDEMPLAINPDRTLSATRGFKDTTIELVEFKTGNEFKTGKKIHTVSNFPNTIHTAAFSPDGKKLATGWNTKKILIWDVQSGQKIATVQIQNKQSGPLAFSSNGEKIAVVEGDTVEIQDLNTKAEPVILRGHTNHIYALAFSPDDKKIATGSQDLTAKIWDNQTGEELKTLGGHTQLVDSVAFSPDGKRIVTASGDHTAKVWDTNSGDELLTLQGHTESVNDAAFSRNGKLIATAAWDNKVKLWNAENGTELITFHDNYVYNYVTFDPHTEDLYTIRKYEPRKFGITVWSFSSFPLEWLKKQVTLPQALLILKAYEAKIAGTPFTIPHDTEDYRIFMGIHPDVRMFLEAGLSINLTWF
;
A
#
# COMPACT_ATOMS: atom_id res chain seq x y z
N MET A 1 25.55 -7.63 -24.10
CA MET A 1 24.53 -6.67 -23.68
C MET A 1 23.16 -7.29 -23.97
N SER A 2 22.22 -7.15 -23.03
CA SER A 2 20.80 -7.58 -23.06
C SER A 2 20.44 -9.07 -22.93
N THR A 3 20.80 -9.71 -21.81
CA THR A 3 20.05 -10.86 -21.27
C THR A 3 20.20 -10.84 -19.75
N ASN A 4 19.26 -10.24 -19.02
CA ASN A 4 19.08 -10.42 -17.57
C ASN A 4 17.80 -9.79 -16.97
N ASN A 5 16.92 -9.17 -17.77
CA ASN A 5 15.70 -8.51 -17.25
C ASN A 5 14.49 -9.45 -17.08
N SER A 6 14.52 -10.67 -17.61
CA SER A 6 13.41 -11.62 -17.48
C SER A 6 13.45 -12.37 -16.14
N LEU A 7 14.62 -12.77 -15.64
CA LEU A 7 14.77 -13.45 -14.34
C LEU A 7 14.37 -12.55 -13.16
N LEU A 8 14.62 -11.25 -13.24
CA LEU A 8 14.22 -10.28 -12.21
C LEU A 8 12.70 -10.04 -12.15
N HIS A 9 11.97 -10.19 -13.25
CA HIS A 9 10.49 -10.14 -13.25
C HIS A 9 9.86 -11.31 -12.49
N TYR A 10 10.52 -12.48 -12.48
CA TYR A 10 10.03 -13.67 -11.76
C TYR A 10 10.45 -13.71 -10.28
N LEU A 11 11.37 -12.85 -9.83
CA LEU A 11 11.84 -12.81 -8.45
C LEU A 11 10.86 -12.16 -7.46
N PHE A 12 9.73 -11.62 -7.93
CA PHE A 12 8.72 -10.94 -7.10
C PHE A 12 7.49 -11.78 -6.75
N ILE A 13 7.51 -13.08 -7.10
CA ILE A 13 6.54 -14.02 -6.56
C ILE A 13 6.95 -14.29 -5.12
N SER A 14 6.05 -14.12 -4.14
CA SER A 14 6.38 -14.44 -2.76
C SER A 14 6.90 -15.89 -2.72
N LEU A 15 8.00 -16.14 -2.00
CA LEU A 15 8.53 -17.51 -1.84
C LEU A 15 7.44 -18.48 -1.37
N SER A 16 6.40 -18.00 -0.68
CA SER A 16 5.23 -18.76 -0.28
C SER A 16 4.34 -19.21 -1.44
N VAL A 17 4.14 -18.39 -2.49
CA VAL A 17 3.33 -18.77 -3.68
C VAL A 17 4.10 -19.76 -4.55
N VAL A 18 5.39 -19.51 -4.79
CA VAL A 18 6.28 -20.46 -5.48
C VAL A 18 6.31 -21.78 -4.70
N SER A 19 6.57 -21.74 -3.40
CA SER A 19 6.58 -22.92 -2.53
C SER A 19 5.23 -23.65 -2.50
N SER A 20 4.10 -22.94 -2.53
CA SER A 20 2.76 -23.54 -2.55
C SER A 20 2.45 -24.23 -3.87
N VAL A 21 2.87 -23.65 -5.01
CA VAL A 21 2.76 -24.30 -6.33
C VAL A 21 3.64 -25.55 -6.39
N PHE A 22 4.88 -25.46 -5.91
CA PHE A 22 5.76 -26.65 -5.83
C PHE A 22 5.22 -27.71 -4.88
N THR A 23 4.62 -27.33 -3.74
CA THR A 23 3.98 -28.26 -2.79
C THR A 23 2.75 -28.92 -3.40
N LEU A 24 1.96 -28.18 -4.19
CA LEU A 24 0.81 -28.69 -4.92
C LEU A 24 1.25 -29.71 -6.00
N LEU A 25 2.26 -29.38 -6.80
CA LEU A 25 2.83 -30.28 -7.81
C LEU A 25 3.44 -31.53 -7.15
N ALA A 26 4.11 -31.35 -6.01
CA ALA A 26 4.62 -32.43 -5.16
C ALA A 26 3.53 -33.13 -4.34
N SER A 27 2.24 -32.82 -4.52
CA SER A 27 1.13 -33.57 -3.94
C SER A 27 0.39 -34.41 -4.98
N GLU A 28 0.58 -34.13 -6.26
CA GLU A 28 -0.04 -34.86 -7.36
C GLU A 28 0.79 -36.10 -7.73
N PRO A 29 0.28 -37.33 -7.50
CA PRO A 29 1.08 -38.56 -7.65
C PRO A 29 1.68 -38.73 -9.05
N ARG A 30 0.96 -38.30 -10.09
CA ARG A 30 1.38 -38.42 -11.49
C ARG A 30 2.55 -37.50 -11.88
N LEU A 31 2.74 -36.39 -11.15
CA LEU A 31 3.82 -35.44 -11.42
C LEU A 31 5.12 -35.82 -10.69
N LYS A 32 5.04 -36.59 -9.61
CA LYS A 32 6.20 -37.09 -8.85
C LYS A 32 7.05 -38.09 -9.62
N GLU A 33 6.44 -38.79 -10.57
CA GLU A 33 7.10 -39.79 -11.41
C GLU A 33 7.87 -39.16 -12.58
N LEU A 34 7.72 -37.85 -12.80
CA LEU A 34 8.39 -37.12 -13.87
C LEU A 34 9.79 -36.64 -13.47
N PRO A 35 10.73 -36.50 -14.42
CA PRO A 35 12.02 -35.86 -14.20
C PRO A 35 11.90 -34.43 -13.63
N THR A 36 12.87 -34.01 -12.80
CA THR A 36 12.82 -32.75 -12.04
C THR A 36 12.73 -31.50 -12.92
N ASP A 37 13.38 -31.51 -14.08
CA ASP A 37 13.33 -30.45 -15.10
C ASP A 37 11.93 -30.31 -15.72
N VAL A 38 11.20 -31.42 -15.87
CA VAL A 38 9.81 -31.44 -16.34
C VAL A 38 8.87 -30.91 -15.25
N GLN A 39 9.07 -31.30 -13.99
CA GLN A 39 8.32 -30.74 -12.86
C GLN A 39 8.49 -29.22 -12.76
N HIS A 40 9.71 -28.72 -12.98
CA HIS A 40 10.01 -27.27 -13.01
C HIS A 40 9.31 -26.56 -14.17
N THR A 41 9.31 -27.16 -15.36
CA THR A 41 8.67 -26.58 -16.55
C THR A 41 7.15 -26.50 -16.38
N VAL A 42 6.52 -27.56 -15.84
CA VAL A 42 5.09 -27.55 -15.50
C VAL A 42 4.78 -26.47 -14.46
N ALA A 43 5.63 -26.32 -13.43
CA ALA A 43 5.46 -25.28 -12.41
C ALA A 43 5.48 -23.87 -13.00
N VAL A 44 6.43 -23.58 -13.88
CA VAL A 44 6.58 -22.27 -14.52
C VAL A 44 5.40 -21.95 -15.43
N SER A 45 4.91 -22.93 -16.20
CA SER A 45 3.75 -22.75 -17.08
C SER A 45 2.45 -22.58 -16.30
N THR A 46 2.23 -23.37 -15.23
CA THR A 46 1.07 -23.18 -14.33
C THR A 46 1.12 -21.82 -13.63
N LEU A 47 2.31 -21.36 -13.23
CA LEU A 47 2.48 -20.01 -12.67
C LEU A 47 2.13 -18.93 -13.69
N ALA A 48 2.51 -19.09 -14.97
CA ALA A 48 2.21 -18.11 -16.02
C ALA A 48 0.71 -18.04 -16.38
N GLU A 49 -0.02 -19.16 -16.34
CA GLU A 49 -1.47 -19.19 -16.59
C GLU A 49 -2.29 -18.66 -15.40
N VAL A 50 -1.82 -18.94 -14.18
CA VAL A 50 -2.52 -18.54 -12.96
C VAL A 50 -2.16 -17.09 -12.57
N LEU A 51 -1.02 -16.54 -13.03
CA LEU A 51 -0.58 -15.17 -12.73
C LEU A 51 -1.63 -14.09 -13.05
N PRO A 52 -2.22 -14.04 -14.26
CA PRO A 52 -3.23 -13.03 -14.61
C PRO A 52 -4.51 -13.17 -13.78
N TYR A 53 -4.83 -14.38 -13.32
CA TYR A 53 -6.01 -14.66 -12.50
C TYR A 53 -5.77 -14.40 -11.01
N LEU A 54 -4.54 -14.63 -10.52
CA LEU A 54 -4.07 -14.14 -9.23
C LEU A 54 -4.01 -12.62 -9.23
N GLU A 55 -3.54 -11.99 -10.31
CA GLU A 55 -3.55 -10.53 -10.49
C GLU A 55 -4.97 -9.96 -10.48
N LYS A 56 -5.92 -10.66 -11.10
CA LYS A 56 -7.34 -10.29 -11.11
C LYS A 56 -8.09 -10.60 -9.81
N ASN A 57 -7.62 -11.53 -8.98
CA ASN A 57 -8.24 -11.95 -7.71
C ASN A 57 -7.28 -11.85 -6.51
N ARG A 58 -6.38 -10.87 -6.53
CA ARG A 58 -5.35 -10.66 -5.49
C ARG A 58 -6.00 -10.08 -4.24
N GLY A 59 -6.28 -10.96 -3.28
CA GLY A 59 -6.53 -10.62 -1.89
C GLY A 59 -7.94 -10.96 -1.40
N SER A 60 -8.02 -11.51 -0.20
CA SER A 60 -9.27 -11.49 0.55
C SER A 60 -9.57 -10.05 0.94
N VAL A 61 -10.48 -9.40 0.20
CA VAL A 61 -10.99 -8.06 0.51
C VAL A 61 -11.82 -8.16 1.79
N LYS A 62 -11.18 -7.92 2.94
CA LYS A 62 -11.91 -7.82 4.20
C LYS A 62 -12.42 -6.40 4.34
N PHE A 63 -13.73 -6.25 4.45
CA PHE A 63 -14.38 -4.96 4.55
C PHE A 63 -14.94 -4.74 5.95
N PHE A 64 -14.46 -3.68 6.60
CA PHE A 64 -14.94 -3.25 7.89
C PHE A 64 -15.73 -1.93 7.72
N LYS A 65 -17.01 -1.93 8.10
CA LYS A 65 -17.88 -0.76 8.03
C LYS A 65 -17.76 0.09 9.30
N THR A 66 -17.63 1.38 9.13
CA THR A 66 -17.75 2.38 10.20
C THR A 66 -18.78 3.43 9.82
N ASP A 67 -19.55 3.89 10.81
CA ASP A 67 -20.54 4.95 10.59
C ASP A 67 -19.87 6.32 10.40
N GLU A 68 -18.58 6.46 10.74
CA GLU A 68 -17.81 7.70 10.58
C GLU A 68 -16.38 7.40 10.09
N MET A 69 -15.73 8.40 9.48
CA MET A 69 -14.37 8.26 8.96
C MET A 69 -13.39 7.97 10.11
N PRO A 70 -12.50 6.96 9.99
CA PRO A 70 -11.37 6.83 10.89
C PRO A 70 -10.49 8.08 10.76
N LEU A 71 -10.27 8.77 11.88
CA LEU A 71 -9.36 9.90 11.95
C LEU A 71 -7.90 9.44 12.07
N ALA A 72 -7.68 8.27 12.66
CA ALA A 72 -6.37 7.64 12.76
C ALA A 72 -6.49 6.12 12.89
N ILE A 73 -5.46 5.41 12.43
CA ILE A 73 -5.26 3.98 12.70
C ILE A 73 -3.97 3.85 13.50
N ASN A 74 -3.97 3.01 14.53
CA ASN A 74 -2.79 2.83 15.37
C ASN A 74 -1.68 2.06 14.64
N PRO A 75 -0.41 2.15 15.10
CA PRO A 75 0.74 1.57 14.43
C PRO A 75 0.58 0.08 14.09
N ASP A 76 0.09 -0.75 15.01
CA ASP A 76 -0.07 -2.20 14.79
C ASP A 76 -1.32 -2.62 13.98
N ARG A 77 -2.13 -1.64 13.54
CA ARG A 77 -3.36 -1.85 12.75
C ARG A 77 -4.42 -2.70 13.46
N THR A 78 -4.54 -2.58 14.79
CA THR A 78 -5.59 -3.26 15.58
C THR A 78 -6.73 -2.32 16.00
N LEU A 79 -6.42 -1.03 16.16
CA LEU A 79 -7.34 0.00 16.65
C LEU A 79 -7.48 1.15 15.66
N SER A 80 -8.70 1.66 15.55
CA SER A 80 -8.99 2.92 14.86
C SER A 80 -9.57 3.92 15.84
N ALA A 81 -9.20 5.19 15.67
CA ALA A 81 -9.86 6.32 16.31
C ALA A 81 -10.89 6.87 15.32
N THR A 82 -12.17 6.63 15.57
CA THR A 82 -13.27 7.12 14.73
C THR A 82 -14.00 8.25 15.44
N ARG A 83 -14.61 9.15 14.67
CA ARG A 83 -15.54 10.11 15.27
C ARG A 83 -16.76 9.37 15.81
N GLY A 84 -17.21 9.73 17.01
CA GLY A 84 -18.44 9.19 17.58
C GLY A 84 -19.68 10.00 17.19
N PHE A 85 -20.84 9.42 17.41
CA PHE A 85 -22.16 9.90 16.96
C PHE A 85 -22.50 11.36 17.33
N LYS A 86 -21.92 11.91 18.41
CA LYS A 86 -22.21 13.27 18.89
C LYS A 86 -21.27 14.34 18.33
N ASP A 87 -20.44 14.01 17.33
CA ASP A 87 -19.38 14.84 16.72
C ASP A 87 -18.30 15.38 17.69
N THR A 88 -18.53 15.28 19.00
CA THR A 88 -17.74 15.78 20.14
C THR A 88 -17.13 14.65 20.95
N THR A 89 -17.01 13.47 20.34
CA THR A 89 -16.44 12.26 20.93
C THR A 89 -15.56 11.55 19.92
N ILE A 90 -14.51 10.89 20.39
CA ILE A 90 -13.73 9.91 19.63
C ILE A 90 -13.99 8.53 20.21
N GLU A 91 -14.19 7.56 19.35
CA GLU A 91 -14.36 6.17 19.71
C GLU A 91 -13.12 5.39 19.30
N LEU A 92 -12.56 4.63 20.25
CA LEU A 92 -11.51 3.68 19.96
C LEU A 92 -12.16 2.35 19.63
N VAL A 93 -12.04 1.93 18.37
CA VAL A 93 -12.70 0.76 17.81
C VAL A 93 -11.65 -0.27 17.42
N GLU A 94 -11.69 -1.42 18.07
CA GLU A 94 -10.91 -2.60 17.69
C GLU A 94 -11.53 -3.22 16.45
N PHE A 95 -10.77 -3.24 15.36
CA PHE A 95 -11.21 -3.85 14.10
C PHE A 95 -10.41 -5.11 13.75
N LYS A 96 -9.32 -5.40 14.46
CA LYS A 96 -8.47 -6.59 14.25
C LYS A 96 -7.93 -7.13 15.57
N THR A 97 -8.02 -8.44 15.77
CA THR A 97 -7.33 -9.14 16.88
C THR A 97 -6.55 -10.31 16.29
N GLY A 98 -5.23 -10.34 16.48
CA GLY A 98 -4.36 -11.26 15.76
C GLY A 98 -4.48 -11.03 14.24
N ASN A 99 -4.81 -12.08 13.48
CA ASN A 99 -5.02 -12.01 12.03
C ASN A 99 -6.51 -11.91 11.62
N GLU A 100 -7.43 -11.85 12.59
CA GLU A 100 -8.86 -11.85 12.35
C GLU A 100 -9.44 -10.44 12.45
N PHE A 101 -10.24 -10.07 11.45
CA PHE A 101 -11.01 -8.83 11.47
C PHE A 101 -12.30 -9.06 12.24
N LYS A 102 -12.60 -8.16 13.18
CA LYS A 102 -13.78 -8.24 14.02
C LYS A 102 -14.80 -7.20 13.61
N THR A 103 -16.06 -7.45 13.95
CA THR A 103 -17.09 -6.40 13.97
C THR A 103 -16.73 -5.43 15.11
N GLY A 104 -15.94 -4.40 14.77
CA GLY A 104 -15.74 -3.15 15.49
C GLY A 104 -16.14 -3.15 16.95
N LYS A 105 -15.30 -3.72 17.83
CA LYS A 105 -15.57 -3.67 19.25
C LYS A 105 -15.10 -2.32 19.77
N LYS A 106 -16.05 -1.48 20.19
CA LYS A 106 -15.73 -0.24 20.89
C LYS A 106 -15.07 -0.55 22.23
N ILE A 107 -13.84 -0.09 22.42
CA ILE A 107 -13.09 -0.28 23.67
C ILE A 107 -13.30 0.92 24.59
N HIS A 108 -13.13 2.14 24.07
CA HIS A 108 -13.25 3.37 24.85
C HIS A 108 -14.03 4.45 24.09
N THR A 109 -14.68 5.33 24.85
CA THR A 109 -15.20 6.61 24.35
C THR A 109 -14.41 7.73 25.01
N VAL A 110 -13.78 8.55 24.20
CA VAL A 110 -13.18 9.80 24.62
C VAL A 110 -14.19 10.91 24.33
N SER A 111 -14.56 11.70 25.34
CA SER A 111 -15.65 12.68 25.23
C SER A 111 -15.27 14.04 25.79
N ASN A 112 -16.24 14.98 25.73
CA ASN A 112 -16.12 16.36 26.22
C ASN A 112 -15.21 17.26 25.39
N PHE A 113 -15.21 17.05 24.08
CA PHE A 113 -14.58 18.00 23.16
C PHE A 113 -15.49 19.21 22.96
N PRO A 114 -14.95 20.44 23.02
CA PRO A 114 -15.76 21.65 22.91
C PRO A 114 -16.33 21.87 21.49
N ASN A 115 -15.71 21.26 20.47
CA ASN A 115 -16.06 21.39 19.07
C ASN A 115 -16.00 20.03 18.37
N THR A 116 -16.50 19.96 17.13
CA THR A 116 -16.31 18.82 16.24
C THR A 116 -14.84 18.53 16.00
N ILE A 117 -14.42 17.27 16.13
CA ILE A 117 -13.00 16.88 16.01
C ILE A 117 -12.73 16.35 14.61
N HIS A 118 -11.77 16.94 13.90
CA HIS A 118 -11.42 16.50 12.54
C HIS A 118 -10.06 15.82 12.44
N THR A 119 -9.30 15.71 13.53
CA THR A 119 -7.98 15.08 13.48
C THR A 119 -7.61 14.40 14.80
N ALA A 120 -6.91 13.29 14.64
CA ALA A 120 -6.30 12.53 15.71
C ALA A 120 -4.99 11.90 15.18
N ALA A 121 -4.05 11.61 16.06
CA ALA A 121 -2.89 10.78 15.73
C ALA A 121 -2.51 9.89 16.91
N PHE A 122 -2.13 8.66 16.62
CA PHE A 122 -1.52 7.78 17.61
C PHE A 122 -0.03 8.08 17.74
N SER A 123 0.53 7.92 18.94
CA SER A 123 1.98 7.88 19.11
C SER A 123 2.58 6.65 18.41
N PRO A 124 3.88 6.66 18.07
CA PRO A 124 4.54 5.56 17.37
C PRO A 124 4.47 4.21 18.10
N ASP A 125 4.37 4.23 19.44
CA ASP A 125 4.18 3.04 20.28
C ASP A 125 2.71 2.62 20.45
N GLY A 126 1.77 3.39 19.88
CA GLY A 126 0.34 3.16 19.95
C GLY A 126 -0.30 3.42 21.32
N LYS A 127 0.45 3.88 22.32
CA LYS A 127 -0.03 4.04 23.70
C LYS A 127 -0.73 5.37 23.97
N LYS A 128 -0.43 6.40 23.18
CA LYS A 128 -1.04 7.72 23.30
C LYS A 128 -1.87 8.05 22.07
N LEU A 129 -2.92 8.84 22.27
CA LEU A 129 -3.68 9.47 21.21
C LEU A 129 -3.63 10.99 21.41
N ALA A 130 -3.28 11.75 20.39
CA ALA A 130 -3.40 13.21 20.36
C ALA A 130 -4.65 13.58 19.57
N THR A 131 -5.40 14.56 20.06
CA THR A 131 -6.65 15.01 19.43
C THR A 131 -6.83 16.52 19.62
N GLY A 132 -7.38 17.18 18.60
CA GLY A 132 -7.64 18.62 18.62
C GLY A 132 -8.38 19.06 17.35
N TRP A 133 -9.06 20.21 17.41
CA TRP A 133 -9.58 20.90 16.21
C TRP A 133 -10.16 22.27 16.57
N ASN A 134 -9.77 23.32 15.84
CA ASN A 134 -10.29 24.68 16.01
C ASN A 134 -10.16 25.19 17.47
N THR A 135 -9.14 24.70 18.17
CA THR A 135 -8.80 25.00 19.56
C THR A 135 -7.32 25.31 19.66
N LYS A 136 -6.92 26.06 20.69
CA LYS A 136 -5.51 26.26 21.08
C LYS A 136 -5.00 25.16 22.03
N LYS A 137 -5.69 24.02 22.04
CA LYS A 137 -5.49 22.94 23.00
C LYS A 137 -5.49 21.63 22.25
N ILE A 138 -4.41 20.89 22.36
CA ILE A 138 -4.33 19.49 21.97
C ILE A 138 -4.44 18.64 23.22
N LEU A 139 -5.34 17.66 23.19
CA LEU A 139 -5.57 16.74 24.29
C LEU A 139 -4.81 15.45 24.01
N ILE A 140 -4.05 14.98 25.00
CA ILE A 140 -3.32 13.72 24.94
C ILE A 140 -3.98 12.72 25.88
N TRP A 141 -4.27 11.54 25.33
CA TRP A 141 -5.01 10.48 26.00
C TRP A 141 -4.14 9.23 26.10
N ASP A 142 -4.27 8.50 27.20
CA ASP A 142 -3.77 7.14 27.30
C ASP A 142 -4.77 6.19 26.63
N VAL A 143 -4.29 5.41 25.66
CA VAL A 143 -5.12 4.54 24.81
C VAL A 143 -5.70 3.37 25.60
N GLN A 144 -4.96 2.86 26.60
CA GLN A 144 -5.35 1.68 27.39
C GLN A 144 -6.44 1.99 28.42
N SER A 145 -6.37 3.15 29.06
CA SER A 145 -7.33 3.58 30.09
C SER A 145 -8.44 4.46 29.53
N GLY A 146 -8.21 5.10 28.37
CA GLY A 146 -9.09 6.11 27.79
C GLY A 146 -9.06 7.45 28.55
N GLN A 147 -8.14 7.63 29.51
CA GLN A 147 -8.07 8.86 30.32
C GLN A 147 -7.20 9.92 29.66
N LYS A 148 -7.57 11.19 29.88
CA LYS A 148 -6.74 12.33 29.49
C LYS A 148 -5.51 12.40 30.40
N ILE A 149 -4.32 12.36 29.80
CA ILE A 149 -3.05 12.41 30.53
C ILE A 149 -2.33 13.75 30.40
N ALA A 150 -2.58 14.51 29.33
CA ALA A 150 -2.00 15.85 29.18
C ALA A 150 -2.87 16.80 28.34
N THR A 151 -2.54 18.08 28.41
CA THR A 151 -3.09 19.12 27.53
C THR A 151 -1.94 20.00 27.07
N VAL A 152 -1.66 20.00 25.78
CA VAL A 152 -0.66 20.84 25.14
C VAL A 152 -1.33 22.15 24.71
N GLN A 153 -0.77 23.29 25.12
CA GLN A 153 -1.18 24.60 24.61
C GLN A 153 -0.39 24.89 23.34
N ILE A 154 -1.06 25.45 22.34
CA ILE A 154 -0.45 25.92 21.10
C ILE A 154 -0.77 27.40 20.90
N GLN A 155 0.01 28.12 20.09
CA GLN A 155 -0.10 29.56 19.94
C GLN A 155 -1.38 29.98 19.22
N ASN A 156 -1.77 29.27 18.16
CA ASN A 156 -2.95 29.56 17.37
C ASN A 156 -3.95 28.41 17.40
N LYS A 157 -5.08 28.59 16.71
CA LYS A 157 -6.06 27.51 16.62
C LYS A 157 -5.55 26.50 15.60
N GLN A 158 -5.51 25.24 16.00
CA GLN A 158 -5.28 24.16 15.06
C GLN A 158 -6.31 24.21 13.93
N SER A 159 -5.84 24.14 12.69
CA SER A 159 -6.68 24.14 11.50
C SER A 159 -6.35 23.01 10.52
N GLY A 160 -5.31 22.22 10.77
CA GLY A 160 -4.88 21.12 9.91
C GLY A 160 -4.46 19.88 10.71
N PRO A 161 -3.67 18.96 10.10
CA PRO A 161 -3.25 17.72 10.75
C PRO A 161 -2.35 17.95 11.97
N LEU A 162 -2.22 16.90 12.78
CA LEU A 162 -1.21 16.79 13.83
C LEU A 162 -0.49 15.44 13.74
N ALA A 163 0.74 15.38 14.23
CA ALA A 163 1.53 14.14 14.25
C ALA A 163 2.46 14.11 15.46
N PHE A 164 2.68 12.91 16.01
CA PHE A 164 3.79 12.68 16.94
C PHE A 164 5.09 12.53 16.17
N SER A 165 6.18 12.96 16.79
CA SER A 165 7.54 12.62 16.35
C SER A 165 7.78 11.12 16.37
N SER A 166 8.77 10.65 15.61
CA SER A 166 9.06 9.21 15.46
C SER A 166 9.49 8.55 16.77
N ASN A 167 10.04 9.33 17.71
CA ASN A 167 10.34 8.90 19.09
C ASN A 167 9.18 9.12 20.09
N GLY A 168 8.09 9.78 19.68
CA GLY A 168 6.92 10.08 20.52
C GLY A 168 7.13 11.17 21.58
N GLU A 169 8.24 11.92 21.50
CA GLU A 169 8.63 12.95 22.47
C GLU A 169 8.17 14.36 22.08
N LYS A 170 7.83 14.60 20.82
CA LYS A 170 7.29 15.87 20.31
C LYS A 170 5.94 15.66 19.64
N ILE A 171 5.21 16.75 19.50
CA ILE A 171 4.02 16.82 18.66
C ILE A 171 4.13 18.02 17.73
N ALA A 172 3.85 17.81 16.45
CA ALA A 172 3.75 18.87 15.47
C ALA A 172 2.28 19.08 15.10
N VAL A 173 1.87 20.34 15.00
CA VAL A 173 0.47 20.76 14.82
C VAL A 173 0.40 21.84 13.76
N VAL A 174 -0.47 21.64 12.76
CA VAL A 174 -0.71 22.63 11.70
C VAL A 174 -1.67 23.72 12.16
N GLU A 175 -1.25 24.97 11.97
CA GLU A 175 -1.94 26.21 12.33
C GLU A 175 -2.20 27.12 11.11
N GLY A 176 -2.55 26.53 9.97
CA GLY A 176 -2.81 27.24 8.73
C GLY A 176 -1.67 27.00 7.77
N ASP A 177 -0.87 28.03 7.51
CA ASP A 177 0.35 27.99 6.71
C ASP A 177 1.62 27.75 7.55
N THR A 178 1.48 27.54 8.86
CA THR A 178 2.58 27.25 9.79
C THR A 178 2.40 25.94 10.53
N VAL A 179 3.50 25.40 11.04
CA VAL A 179 3.49 24.25 11.95
C VAL A 179 4.14 24.65 13.26
N GLU A 180 3.47 24.34 14.37
CA GLU A 180 4.04 24.46 15.71
C GLU A 180 4.48 23.09 16.21
N ILE A 181 5.73 22.98 16.68
CA ILE A 181 6.31 21.76 17.23
C ILE A 181 6.56 21.97 18.71
N GLN A 182 5.88 21.17 19.54
CA GLN A 182 6.02 21.19 20.98
C GLN A 182 6.74 19.94 21.47
N ASP A 183 7.76 20.13 22.29
CA ASP A 183 8.36 19.05 23.09
C ASP A 183 7.43 18.70 24.25
N LEU A 184 7.11 17.41 24.40
CA LEU A 184 6.17 16.90 25.41
C LEU A 184 6.83 16.60 26.75
N ASN A 185 8.17 16.58 26.80
CA ASN A 185 8.97 16.23 27.97
C ASN A 185 9.56 17.47 28.66
N THR A 186 9.65 18.60 27.95
CA THR A 186 10.23 19.85 28.42
C THR A 186 9.25 21.01 28.32
N LYS A 187 9.59 22.14 28.96
CA LYS A 187 8.88 23.41 28.81
C LYS A 187 9.62 24.36 27.87
N ALA A 188 10.40 23.82 26.94
CA ALA A 188 11.10 24.63 25.95
C ALA A 188 10.09 25.41 25.10
N GLU A 189 10.53 26.55 24.57
CA GLU A 189 9.76 27.30 23.58
C GLU A 189 9.50 26.42 22.34
N PRO A 190 8.32 26.51 21.73
CA PRO A 190 7.99 25.70 20.56
C PRO A 190 8.84 26.11 19.34
N VAL A 191 9.17 25.13 18.51
CA VAL A 191 9.78 25.37 17.20
C VAL A 191 8.67 25.65 16.20
N ILE A 192 8.80 26.73 15.42
CA ILE A 192 7.76 27.14 14.45
C ILE A 192 8.32 27.03 13.03
N LEU A 193 7.65 26.25 12.19
CA LEU A 193 7.93 26.15 10.77
C LEU A 193 7.16 27.25 10.02
N ARG A 194 7.87 28.16 9.36
CA ARG A 194 7.31 29.26 8.57
C ARG A 194 7.90 29.25 7.17
N GLY A 195 7.04 29.33 6.14
CA GLY A 195 7.50 29.45 4.75
C GLY A 195 6.49 28.99 3.70
N HIS A 196 5.48 28.21 4.07
CA HIS A 196 4.32 28.01 3.19
C HIS A 196 3.52 29.31 3.06
N THR A 197 2.90 29.51 1.90
CA THR A 197 2.11 30.73 1.61
C THR A 197 0.60 30.47 1.67
N ASN A 198 0.20 29.23 1.93
CA ASN A 198 -1.18 28.82 2.03
C ASN A 198 -1.31 27.56 2.93
N HIS A 199 -2.53 27.12 3.16
CA HIS A 199 -2.87 26.07 4.11
C HIS A 199 -2.07 24.78 3.91
N ILE A 200 -1.57 24.20 5.00
CA ILE A 200 -0.86 22.92 5.02
C ILE A 200 -1.87 21.80 5.22
N TYR A 201 -1.89 20.83 4.31
CA TYR A 201 -2.79 19.68 4.35
C TYR A 201 -2.12 18.40 4.88
N ALA A 202 -0.80 18.30 4.78
CA ALA A 202 -0.06 17.10 5.14
C ALA A 202 1.18 17.41 5.97
N LEU A 203 1.53 16.49 6.87
CA LEU A 203 2.64 16.60 7.81
C LEU A 203 3.18 15.21 8.14
N ALA A 204 4.50 15.01 8.07
CA ALA A 204 5.16 13.77 8.45
C ALA A 204 6.54 14.03 9.07
N PHE A 205 6.90 13.26 10.11
CA PHE A 205 8.27 13.18 10.62
C PHE A 205 9.08 12.15 9.84
N SER A 206 10.39 12.39 9.70
CA SER A 206 11.30 11.37 9.20
C SER A 206 11.50 10.25 10.23
N PRO A 207 11.83 9.01 9.82
CA PRO A 207 12.02 7.89 10.74
C PRO A 207 13.14 8.11 11.77
N ASP A 208 14.15 8.92 11.43
CA ASP A 208 15.27 9.27 12.32
C ASP A 208 15.00 10.53 13.17
N ASP A 209 13.80 11.09 13.08
CA ASP A 209 13.31 12.27 13.78
C ASP A 209 14.08 13.57 13.51
N LYS A 210 14.89 13.62 12.45
CA LYS A 210 15.70 14.81 12.13
C LYS A 210 14.98 15.79 11.20
N LYS A 211 14.04 15.32 10.40
CA LYS A 211 13.35 16.13 9.39
C LYS A 211 11.84 16.06 9.57
N ILE A 212 11.17 17.11 9.12
CA ILE A 212 9.72 17.13 8.91
C ILE A 212 9.44 17.41 7.44
N ALA A 213 8.42 16.78 6.88
CA ALA A 213 7.88 17.11 5.57
C ALA A 213 6.47 17.69 5.72
N THR A 214 6.15 18.71 4.93
CA THR A 214 4.80 19.31 4.85
C THR A 214 4.34 19.39 3.40
N GLY A 215 3.04 19.22 3.15
CA GLY A 215 2.39 19.43 1.85
C GLY A 215 1.30 20.50 1.95
N SER A 216 1.22 21.41 0.98
CA SER A 216 0.40 22.61 1.08
C SER A 216 -0.45 22.89 -0.17
N GLN A 217 -1.48 23.73 0.05
CA GLN A 217 -2.27 24.37 -0.99
C GLN A 217 -1.45 25.32 -1.89
N ASP A 218 -0.24 25.71 -1.47
CA ASP A 218 0.65 26.52 -2.30
C ASP A 218 1.37 25.74 -3.40
N LEU A 219 0.92 24.50 -3.68
CA LEU A 219 1.42 23.61 -4.72
C LEU A 219 2.80 23.02 -4.42
N THR A 220 3.35 23.26 -3.23
CA THR A 220 4.66 22.76 -2.83
C THR A 220 4.57 21.78 -1.66
N ALA A 221 5.56 20.90 -1.60
CA ALA A 221 5.95 20.28 -0.34
C ALA A 221 7.26 20.93 0.16
N LYS A 222 7.50 20.93 1.46
CA LYS A 222 8.73 21.45 2.06
C LYS A 222 9.33 20.45 3.04
N ILE A 223 10.66 20.46 3.15
CA ILE A 223 11.43 19.68 4.11
C ILE A 223 12.06 20.65 5.11
N TRP A 224 11.93 20.35 6.39
CA TRP A 224 12.37 21.20 7.49
C TRP A 224 13.32 20.43 8.40
N ASP A 225 14.22 21.16 9.05
CA ASP A 225 14.98 20.64 10.18
C ASP A 225 14.09 20.61 11.43
N ASN A 226 13.94 19.44 12.06
CA ASN A 226 13.06 19.26 13.23
C ASN A 226 13.60 19.92 14.51
N GLN A 227 14.88 20.30 14.54
CA GLN A 227 15.50 20.91 15.71
C GLN A 227 15.49 22.44 15.62
N THR A 228 15.84 23.00 14.45
CA THR A 228 15.95 24.45 14.27
C THR A 228 14.67 25.07 13.69
N GLY A 229 13.86 24.27 12.99
CA GLY A 229 12.70 24.75 12.24
C GLY A 229 13.06 25.40 10.90
N GLU A 230 14.33 25.36 10.49
CA GLU A 230 14.78 25.92 9.23
C GLU A 230 14.26 25.10 8.04
N GLU A 231 13.87 25.81 6.97
CA GLU A 231 13.55 25.16 5.70
C GLU A 231 14.83 24.62 5.06
N LEU A 232 14.88 23.30 4.85
CA LEU A 232 15.98 22.62 4.17
C LEU A 232 15.77 22.59 2.66
N LYS A 233 14.53 22.33 2.22
CA LYS A 233 14.16 22.18 0.81
C LYS A 233 12.73 22.62 0.53
N THR A 234 12.53 23.20 -0.65
CA THR A 234 11.22 23.32 -1.31
C THR A 234 11.15 22.31 -2.45
N LEU A 235 10.15 21.44 -2.42
CA LEU A 235 9.84 20.44 -3.44
C LEU A 235 8.76 21.02 -4.36
N GLY A 236 9.20 21.68 -5.43
CA GLY A 236 8.33 22.29 -6.44
C GLY A 236 8.15 21.38 -7.65
N GLY A 237 6.94 21.33 -8.21
CA GLY A 237 6.65 20.55 -9.43
C GLY A 237 5.20 20.09 -9.56
N HIS A 238 4.44 20.09 -8.46
CA HIS A 238 3.00 19.87 -8.52
C HIS A 238 2.26 21.09 -9.09
N THR A 239 1.16 20.85 -9.80
CA THR A 239 0.33 21.92 -10.40
C THR A 239 -1.00 22.16 -9.67
N GLN A 240 -1.28 21.36 -8.65
CA GLN A 240 -2.38 21.55 -7.70
C GLN A 240 -1.86 21.32 -6.27
N LEU A 241 -2.74 21.49 -5.28
CA LEU A 241 -2.40 21.32 -3.87
C LEU A 241 -1.79 19.93 -3.58
N VAL A 242 -0.90 19.88 -2.59
CA VAL A 242 -0.27 18.63 -2.13
C VAL A 242 -1.06 18.11 -0.93
N ASP A 243 -1.82 17.04 -1.14
CA ASP A 243 -2.76 16.45 -0.18
C ASP A 243 -2.08 15.52 0.83
N SER A 244 -0.98 14.86 0.45
CA SER A 244 -0.27 13.91 1.31
C SER A 244 1.24 13.97 1.12
N VAL A 245 1.97 13.70 2.19
CA VAL A 245 3.44 13.54 2.23
C VAL A 245 3.80 12.37 3.13
N ALA A 246 4.72 11.52 2.69
CA ALA A 246 5.22 10.41 3.49
C ALA A 246 6.70 10.15 3.22
N PHE A 247 7.49 9.93 4.28
CA PHE A 247 8.89 9.50 4.15
C PHE A 247 8.96 8.01 3.79
N SER A 248 10.00 7.65 3.02
CA SER A 248 10.42 6.25 2.91
C SER A 248 10.96 5.76 4.26
N PRO A 249 10.93 4.43 4.53
CA PRO A 249 11.38 3.86 5.80
C PRO A 249 12.85 4.15 6.15
N ASP A 250 13.69 4.40 5.14
CA ASP A 250 15.10 4.80 5.32
C ASP A 250 15.30 6.32 5.43
N GLY A 251 14.23 7.12 5.34
CA GLY A 251 14.24 8.58 5.41
C GLY A 251 14.87 9.28 4.21
N LYS A 252 15.29 8.54 3.17
CA LYS A 252 16.02 9.10 2.02
C LYS A 252 15.11 9.65 0.92
N ARG A 253 13.85 9.22 0.88
CA ARG A 253 12.87 9.67 -0.09
C ARG A 253 11.61 10.18 0.59
N ILE A 254 10.90 11.06 -0.11
CA ILE A 254 9.52 11.46 0.20
C ILE A 254 8.65 11.08 -0.98
N VAL A 255 7.44 10.60 -0.72
CA VAL A 255 6.37 10.54 -1.72
C VAL A 255 5.33 11.62 -1.39
N THR A 256 4.89 12.35 -2.40
CA THR A 256 3.82 13.34 -2.32
C THR A 256 2.66 12.92 -3.20
N ALA A 257 1.43 13.21 -2.78
CA ALA A 257 0.21 13.01 -3.57
C ALA A 257 -0.49 14.36 -3.78
N SER A 258 -1.08 14.57 -4.95
CA SER A 258 -1.65 15.87 -5.32
C SER A 258 -2.95 15.77 -6.10
N GLY A 259 -3.74 16.84 -5.97
CA GLY A 259 -4.86 17.17 -6.85
C GLY A 259 -4.51 17.28 -8.33
N ASP A 260 -3.23 17.27 -8.73
CA ASP A 260 -2.82 17.25 -10.14
C ASP A 260 -2.83 15.85 -10.77
N HIS A 261 -3.40 14.88 -10.06
CA HIS A 261 -3.58 13.49 -10.47
C HIS A 261 -2.28 12.69 -10.50
N THR A 262 -1.21 13.23 -9.92
CA THR A 262 0.09 12.55 -9.81
C THR A 262 0.48 12.33 -8.36
N ALA A 263 1.31 11.31 -8.16
CA ALA A 263 2.18 11.25 -7.00
C ALA A 263 3.63 11.44 -7.47
N LYS A 264 4.47 12.10 -6.67
CA LYS A 264 5.88 12.35 -7.01
C LYS A 264 6.78 11.82 -5.92
N VAL A 265 7.96 11.32 -6.29
CA VAL A 265 8.98 10.83 -5.37
C VAL A 265 10.19 11.76 -5.42
N TRP A 266 10.71 12.14 -4.26
CA TRP A 266 11.75 13.15 -4.11
C TRP A 266 12.92 12.60 -3.31
N ASP A 267 14.14 13.04 -3.61
CA ASP A 267 15.30 12.82 -2.72
C ASP A 267 15.30 13.83 -1.57
N THR A 268 15.45 13.36 -0.33
CA THR A 268 15.34 14.23 0.86
C THR A 268 16.57 15.07 1.15
N ASN A 269 17.68 14.86 0.43
CA ASN A 269 18.93 15.60 0.62
C ASN A 269 19.15 16.62 -0.49
N SER A 270 18.91 16.25 -1.76
CA SER A 270 19.02 17.19 -2.87
C SER A 270 17.75 18.03 -3.03
N GLY A 271 16.57 17.44 -2.78
CA GLY A 271 15.27 18.02 -3.10
C GLY A 271 14.81 17.74 -4.54
N ASP A 272 15.56 16.93 -5.29
CA ASP A 272 15.25 16.63 -6.68
C ASP A 272 14.08 15.66 -6.79
N GLU A 273 13.26 15.85 -7.83
CA GLU A 273 12.26 14.86 -8.24
C GLU A 273 12.96 13.63 -8.84
N LEU A 274 12.71 12.46 -8.26
CA LEU A 274 13.21 11.17 -8.71
C LEU A 274 12.21 10.48 -9.66
N LEU A 275 10.92 10.55 -9.36
CA LEU A 275 9.85 9.88 -10.12
C LEU A 275 8.59 10.75 -10.15
N THR A 276 7.88 10.72 -11.28
CA THR A 276 6.46 11.09 -11.36
C THR A 276 5.64 9.84 -11.65
N LEU A 277 4.73 9.49 -10.76
CA LEU A 277 3.80 8.37 -10.87
C LEU A 277 2.51 8.86 -11.54
N GLN A 278 2.40 8.61 -12.84
CA GLN A 278 1.24 9.00 -13.66
C GLN A 278 0.33 7.80 -13.94
N GLY A 279 -0.98 8.03 -14.01
CA GLY A 279 -1.95 7.00 -14.38
C GLY A 279 -3.30 7.11 -13.68
N HIS A 280 -3.41 7.94 -12.64
CA HIS A 280 -4.70 8.33 -12.08
C HIS A 280 -5.39 9.36 -12.97
N THR A 281 -6.72 9.31 -13.02
CA THR A 281 -7.53 10.24 -13.83
C THR A 281 -8.18 11.35 -13.02
N GLU A 282 -8.02 11.32 -11.70
CA GLU A 282 -8.57 12.28 -10.73
C GLU A 282 -7.54 12.48 -9.59
N SER A 283 -7.84 13.39 -8.66
CA SER A 283 -7.00 13.73 -7.50
C SER A 283 -6.43 12.51 -6.78
N VAL A 284 -5.12 12.49 -6.56
CA VAL A 284 -4.44 11.50 -5.70
C VAL A 284 -4.38 12.08 -4.30
N ASN A 285 -5.14 11.49 -3.38
CA ASN A 285 -5.32 12.07 -2.04
C ASN A 285 -4.28 11.54 -1.05
N ASP A 286 -3.75 10.34 -1.29
CA ASP A 286 -2.81 9.74 -0.37
C ASP A 286 -1.81 8.82 -1.07
N ALA A 287 -0.61 8.76 -0.51
CA ALA A 287 0.47 7.90 -0.97
C ALA A 287 1.32 7.41 0.21
N ALA A 288 1.71 6.13 0.17
CA ALA A 288 2.51 5.52 1.23
C ALA A 288 3.59 4.59 0.67
N PHE A 289 4.74 4.53 1.33
CA PHE A 289 5.75 3.51 1.09
C PHE A 289 5.42 2.21 1.82
N SER A 290 5.78 1.07 1.22
CA SER A 290 5.87 -0.20 1.95
C SER A 290 6.97 -0.16 3.00
N ARG A 291 6.92 -1.06 3.98
CA ARG A 291 7.89 -1.08 5.09
C ARG A 291 9.33 -1.31 4.62
N ASN A 292 9.50 -2.08 3.55
CA ASN A 292 10.82 -2.28 2.92
C ASN A 292 11.22 -1.15 1.94
N GLY A 293 10.35 -0.17 1.69
CA GLY A 293 10.59 0.96 0.79
C GLY A 293 10.63 0.60 -0.69
N LYS A 294 10.32 -0.64 -1.09
CA LYS A 294 10.36 -1.10 -2.48
C LYS A 294 9.09 -0.81 -3.26
N LEU A 295 7.98 -0.57 -2.56
CA LEU A 295 6.69 -0.30 -3.16
C LEU A 295 6.16 1.06 -2.69
N ILE A 296 5.37 1.67 -3.55
CA ILE A 296 4.53 2.81 -3.23
C ILE A 296 3.09 2.41 -3.53
N ALA A 297 2.16 2.78 -2.67
CA ALA A 297 0.73 2.70 -2.96
C ALA A 297 0.14 4.11 -3.03
N THR A 298 -0.76 4.35 -3.99
CA THR A 298 -1.49 5.61 -4.15
C THR A 298 -2.99 5.37 -4.15
N ALA A 299 -3.75 6.24 -3.49
CA ALA A 299 -5.21 6.20 -3.47
C ALA A 299 -5.80 7.50 -4.03
N ALA A 300 -6.78 7.37 -4.93
CA ALA A 300 -7.31 8.49 -5.68
C ALA A 300 -8.84 8.50 -5.81
N TRP A 301 -9.36 9.64 -6.25
CA TRP A 301 -10.79 9.86 -6.52
C TRP A 301 -11.31 9.19 -7.80
N ASP A 302 -10.42 8.58 -8.58
CA ASP A 302 -10.80 7.77 -9.75
C ASP A 302 -11.24 6.34 -9.37
N ASN A 303 -11.51 6.12 -8.07
CA ASN A 303 -11.86 4.84 -7.46
C ASN A 303 -10.80 3.76 -7.65
N LYS A 304 -9.53 4.16 -7.78
CA LYS A 304 -8.41 3.24 -7.89
C LYS A 304 -7.42 3.41 -6.74
N VAL A 305 -6.81 2.28 -6.40
CA VAL A 305 -5.58 2.23 -5.62
C VAL A 305 -4.53 1.58 -6.51
N LYS A 306 -3.41 2.27 -6.71
CA LYS A 306 -2.32 1.76 -7.56
C LYS A 306 -1.12 1.39 -6.71
N LEU A 307 -0.46 0.30 -7.07
CA LEU A 307 0.80 -0.14 -6.48
C LEU A 307 1.91 0.05 -7.52
N TRP A 308 3.01 0.66 -7.10
CA TRP A 308 4.12 1.06 -7.95
C TRP A 308 5.42 0.46 -7.43
N ASN A 309 6.34 0.18 -8.34
CA ASN A 309 7.73 -0.06 -7.98
C ASN A 309 8.38 1.28 -7.60
N ALA A 310 8.92 1.36 -6.39
CA ALA A 310 9.48 2.60 -5.85
C ALA A 310 10.82 3.00 -6.46
N GLU A 311 11.53 2.10 -7.14
CA GLU A 311 12.85 2.37 -7.73
C GLU A 311 12.74 2.98 -9.12
N ASN A 312 11.75 2.58 -9.91
CA ASN A 312 11.62 2.97 -11.32
C ASN A 312 10.26 3.58 -11.69
N GLY A 313 9.30 3.62 -10.75
CA GLY A 313 7.98 4.21 -10.95
C GLY A 313 7.03 3.38 -11.83
N THR A 314 7.35 2.13 -12.17
CA THR A 314 6.43 1.29 -12.97
C THR A 314 5.21 0.90 -12.16
N GLU A 315 4.02 1.09 -12.71
CA GLU A 315 2.78 0.54 -12.15
C GLU A 315 2.84 -0.99 -12.17
N LEU A 316 2.56 -1.61 -11.03
CA LEU A 316 2.56 -3.06 -10.84
C LEU A 316 1.14 -3.62 -10.80
N ILE A 317 0.23 -2.96 -10.07
CA ILE A 317 -1.13 -3.43 -9.83
C ILE A 317 -2.07 -2.22 -9.72
N THR A 318 -3.26 -2.33 -10.31
CA THR A 318 -4.40 -1.46 -10.01
C THR A 318 -5.48 -2.25 -9.29
N PHE A 319 -5.85 -1.81 -8.09
CA PHE A 319 -7.07 -2.22 -7.40
C PHE A 319 -8.16 -1.19 -7.70
N HIS A 320 -9.39 -1.65 -7.90
CA HIS A 320 -10.51 -0.75 -8.10
C HIS A 320 -11.81 -1.37 -7.58
N ASP A 321 -12.72 -0.50 -7.16
CA ASP A 321 -14.13 -0.83 -6.93
C ASP A 321 -15.00 0.40 -7.29
N ASN A 322 -16.24 0.46 -6.83
CA ASN A 322 -17.17 1.55 -7.14
C ASN A 322 -17.09 2.73 -6.16
N TYR A 323 -16.05 2.81 -5.33
CA TYR A 323 -15.94 3.77 -4.23
C TYR A 323 -14.65 4.56 -4.25
N VAL A 324 -14.74 5.78 -3.73
CA VAL A 324 -13.62 6.71 -3.64
C VAL A 324 -12.70 6.32 -2.49
N TYR A 325 -11.41 6.23 -2.75
CA TYR A 325 -10.38 5.98 -1.74
C TYR A 325 -9.75 7.29 -1.26
N ASN A 326 -9.73 7.48 0.06
CA ASN A 326 -9.21 8.70 0.68
C ASN A 326 -7.85 8.48 1.34
N TYR A 327 -7.57 7.27 1.82
CA TYR A 327 -6.33 6.96 2.51
C TYR A 327 -5.79 5.59 2.12
N VAL A 328 -4.47 5.44 2.16
CA VAL A 328 -3.76 4.19 1.90
C VAL A 328 -2.56 4.01 2.84
N THR A 329 -2.40 2.82 3.40
CA THR A 329 -1.23 2.47 4.21
C THR A 329 -0.93 0.98 4.11
N PHE A 330 0.33 0.61 4.26
CA PHE A 330 0.72 -0.79 4.45
C PHE A 330 0.56 -1.24 5.91
N ASP A 331 0.33 -2.53 6.10
CA ASP A 331 0.51 -3.22 7.38
C ASP A 331 2.00 -3.27 7.72
N PRO A 332 2.42 -2.89 8.93
CA PRO A 332 3.82 -2.95 9.31
C PRO A 332 4.35 -4.38 9.43
N HIS A 333 3.49 -5.40 9.53
CA HIS A 333 3.90 -6.79 9.75
C HIS A 333 3.69 -7.67 8.52
N THR A 334 2.59 -7.50 7.79
CA THR A 334 2.21 -8.40 6.69
C THR A 334 2.45 -7.82 5.29
N GLU A 335 2.77 -6.52 5.18
CA GLU A 335 2.76 -5.75 3.93
C GLU A 335 1.39 -5.74 3.23
N ASP A 336 0.31 -6.20 3.89
CA ASP A 336 -1.05 -6.09 3.38
C ASP A 336 -1.43 -4.61 3.24
N LEU A 337 -2.21 -4.27 2.22
CA LEU A 337 -2.61 -2.89 1.98
C LEU A 337 -3.93 -2.58 2.69
N TYR A 338 -3.98 -1.49 3.45
CA TYR A 338 -5.18 -0.97 4.09
C TYR A 338 -5.59 0.31 3.38
N THR A 339 -6.85 0.38 3.00
CA THR A 339 -7.40 1.55 2.30
C THR A 339 -8.67 1.98 2.99
N ILE A 340 -8.83 3.28 3.23
CA ILE A 340 -10.08 3.84 3.76
C ILE A 340 -10.87 4.39 2.58
N ARG A 341 -12.06 3.82 2.37
CA ARG A 341 -12.98 4.23 1.31
C ARG A 341 -14.25 4.87 1.86
N LYS A 342 -14.81 5.81 1.11
CA LYS A 342 -16.15 6.38 1.36
C LYS A 342 -17.14 5.69 0.44
N TYR A 343 -18.15 5.03 0.99
CA TYR A 343 -19.06 4.20 0.20
C TYR A 343 -20.53 4.64 0.20
N GLU A 344 -20.94 5.44 1.19
CA GLU A 344 -22.22 6.17 1.18
C GLU A 344 -22.00 7.59 1.71
N PRO A 345 -22.95 8.54 1.51
CA PRO A 345 -22.95 9.80 2.23
C PRO A 345 -22.93 9.54 3.75
N ARG A 346 -21.78 9.78 4.38
CA ARG A 346 -21.47 9.49 5.79
C ARG A 346 -21.27 8.01 6.14
N LYS A 347 -20.83 7.15 5.22
CA LYS A 347 -20.31 5.83 5.63
C LYS A 347 -18.95 5.56 5.03
N PHE A 348 -18.06 5.09 5.89
CA PHE A 348 -16.68 4.78 5.57
C PHE A 348 -16.40 3.32 5.86
N GLY A 349 -15.39 2.77 5.20
CA GLY A 349 -14.91 1.48 5.62
C GLY A 349 -13.46 1.27 5.29
N ILE A 350 -12.87 0.37 6.08
CA ILE A 350 -11.51 -0.10 5.90
C ILE A 350 -11.59 -1.34 5.01
N THR A 351 -10.97 -1.25 3.85
CA THR A 351 -10.72 -2.40 2.98
C THR A 351 -9.28 -2.85 3.18
N VAL A 352 -9.09 -4.16 3.36
CA VAL A 352 -7.76 -4.75 3.46
C VAL A 352 -7.52 -5.67 2.28
N TRP A 353 -6.44 -5.40 1.56
CA TRP A 353 -5.94 -6.17 0.43
C TRP A 353 -4.80 -7.04 0.94
N SER A 354 -5.13 -8.28 1.28
CA SER A 354 -4.13 -9.20 1.83
C SER A 354 -3.33 -9.88 0.72
N PHE A 355 -2.01 -9.69 0.73
CA PHE A 355 -1.10 -10.36 -0.21
C PHE A 355 -0.61 -11.71 0.34
N SER A 356 -0.84 -11.96 1.63
CA SER A 356 -0.42 -13.15 2.36
C SER A 356 -1.44 -14.30 2.33
N SER A 357 -2.65 -14.08 1.83
CA SER A 357 -3.75 -15.06 1.86
C SER A 357 -4.27 -15.45 0.47
N PHE A 358 -3.58 -16.40 -0.17
CA PHE A 358 -4.23 -17.28 -1.16
C PHE A 358 -4.53 -18.63 -0.50
N PRO A 359 -5.78 -19.12 -0.48
CA PRO A 359 -6.07 -20.48 -0.04
C PRO A 359 -5.54 -21.47 -1.09
N LEU A 360 -4.66 -22.37 -0.67
CA LEU A 360 -4.19 -23.53 -1.44
C LEU A 360 -5.36 -24.33 -2.07
N GLU A 361 -6.52 -24.35 -1.41
CA GLU A 361 -7.77 -24.99 -1.86
C GLU A 361 -8.46 -24.32 -3.06
N TRP A 362 -8.21 -23.03 -3.30
CA TRP A 362 -8.74 -22.34 -4.47
C TRP A 362 -7.86 -22.58 -5.71
N LEU A 363 -6.53 -22.59 -5.54
CA LEU A 363 -5.56 -22.94 -6.60
C LEU A 363 -5.78 -24.37 -7.12
N LYS A 364 -6.14 -25.32 -6.24
CA LYS A 364 -6.57 -26.68 -6.60
C LYS A 364 -7.79 -26.75 -7.52
N LYS A 365 -8.66 -25.73 -7.51
CA LYS A 365 -9.91 -25.70 -8.29
C LYS A 365 -9.78 -24.98 -9.65
N GLN A 366 -8.69 -24.26 -9.88
CA GLN A 366 -8.51 -23.39 -11.06
C GLN A 366 -7.62 -23.99 -12.15
N VAL A 367 -6.86 -25.06 -11.86
CA VAL A 367 -6.19 -25.83 -12.91
C VAL A 367 -7.23 -26.75 -13.56
N THR A 368 -7.92 -26.27 -14.58
CA THR A 368 -8.63 -27.17 -15.47
C THR A 368 -7.59 -27.97 -16.26
N LEU A 369 -7.66 -29.30 -16.12
CA LEU A 369 -6.82 -30.32 -16.71
C LEU A 369 -6.37 -30.18 -18.20
N PRO A 370 -7.08 -29.53 -19.16
CA PRO A 370 -6.77 -29.70 -20.59
C PRO A 370 -5.37 -29.27 -21.04
N GLN A 371 -4.82 -28.15 -20.55
CA GLN A 371 -3.53 -27.61 -20.99
C GLN A 371 -2.34 -28.40 -20.43
N ALA A 372 -2.37 -28.73 -19.14
CA ALA A 372 -1.39 -29.62 -18.53
C ALA A 372 -1.43 -31.03 -19.14
N LEU A 373 -2.63 -31.53 -19.49
CA LEU A 373 -2.82 -32.83 -20.15
C LEU A 373 -2.31 -32.84 -21.60
N LEU A 374 -2.38 -31.71 -22.32
CA LEU A 374 -1.85 -31.57 -23.68
C LEU A 374 -0.31 -31.61 -23.69
N ILE A 375 0.32 -30.92 -22.73
CA ILE A 375 1.78 -30.95 -22.52
C ILE A 375 2.23 -32.36 -22.11
N LEU A 376 1.48 -33.03 -21.24
CA LEU A 376 1.76 -34.42 -20.83
C LEU A 376 1.69 -35.39 -22.02
N LYS A 377 0.66 -35.30 -22.86
CA LYS A 377 0.46 -36.17 -24.03
C LYS A 377 1.51 -35.96 -25.13
N ALA A 378 1.91 -34.70 -25.37
CA ALA A 378 2.99 -34.39 -26.31
C ALA A 378 4.33 -35.00 -25.87
N TYR A 379 4.57 -35.04 -24.56
CA TYR A 379 5.78 -35.60 -23.98
C TYR A 379 5.77 -37.14 -23.91
N GLU A 380 4.63 -37.76 -23.60
CA GLU A 380 4.44 -39.22 -23.68
C GLU A 380 4.71 -39.76 -25.09
N ALA A 381 4.23 -39.05 -26.12
CA ALA A 381 4.50 -39.40 -27.51
C ALA A 381 5.99 -39.24 -27.88
N LYS A 382 6.66 -38.19 -27.36
CA LYS A 382 8.12 -38.00 -27.54
C LYS A 382 8.93 -39.14 -26.92
N ILE A 383 8.58 -39.59 -25.71
CA ILE A 383 9.25 -40.73 -25.05
C ILE A 383 8.98 -42.04 -25.80
N ALA A 384 7.76 -42.23 -26.29
CA ALA A 384 7.37 -43.41 -27.06
C ALA A 384 7.90 -43.40 -28.51
N GLY A 385 8.53 -42.31 -28.96
CA GLY A 385 8.98 -42.13 -30.34
C GLY A 385 7.83 -42.08 -31.35
N THR A 386 6.61 -41.75 -30.91
CA THR A 386 5.41 -41.71 -31.74
C THR A 386 5.11 -40.28 -32.20
N PRO A 387 4.62 -40.08 -33.43
CA PRO A 387 4.22 -38.76 -33.91
C PRO A 387 3.05 -38.21 -33.08
N PHE A 388 3.14 -36.94 -32.67
CA PHE A 388 2.06 -36.24 -31.98
C PHE A 388 1.67 -35.00 -32.77
N THR A 389 0.37 -34.90 -33.07
CA THR A 389 -0.18 -33.78 -33.84
C THR A 389 -1.12 -32.99 -32.95
N ILE A 390 -0.85 -31.68 -32.82
CA ILE A 390 -1.75 -30.75 -32.12
C ILE A 390 -2.92 -30.45 -33.07
N PRO A 391 -4.20 -30.65 -32.66
CA PRO A 391 -5.35 -30.32 -33.49
C PRO A 391 -5.32 -28.83 -33.91
N HIS A 392 -5.54 -28.56 -35.18
CA HIS A 392 -5.35 -27.22 -35.78
C HIS A 392 -6.51 -26.26 -35.52
N ASP A 393 -7.58 -26.73 -34.89
CA ASP A 393 -8.91 -26.14 -34.89
C ASP A 393 -9.43 -25.75 -33.50
N THR A 394 -8.56 -25.64 -32.49
CA THR A 394 -8.93 -25.04 -31.19
C THR A 394 -8.09 -23.81 -30.84
N GLU A 395 -8.69 -22.96 -29.99
CA GLU A 395 -8.06 -21.81 -29.32
C GLU A 395 -6.72 -22.18 -28.67
N ASP A 396 -6.52 -23.46 -28.36
CA ASP A 396 -5.30 -24.07 -27.83
C ASP A 396 -4.08 -23.98 -28.76
N TYR A 397 -4.25 -24.06 -30.10
CA TYR A 397 -3.11 -23.98 -31.03
C TYR A 397 -2.48 -22.58 -31.06
N ARG A 398 -3.32 -21.54 -30.96
CA ARG A 398 -2.88 -20.14 -30.90
C ARG A 398 -2.25 -19.78 -29.56
N ILE A 399 -2.75 -20.37 -28.48
CA ILE A 399 -2.20 -20.20 -27.13
C ILE A 399 -0.85 -20.94 -27.00
N PHE A 400 -0.72 -22.14 -27.57
CA PHE A 400 0.52 -22.93 -27.56
C PHE A 400 1.68 -22.24 -28.30
N MET A 401 1.37 -21.56 -29.42
CA MET A 401 2.34 -20.74 -30.16
C MET A 401 2.63 -19.38 -29.49
N GLY A 402 1.82 -18.97 -28.52
CA GLY A 402 1.99 -17.73 -27.74
C GLY A 402 2.87 -17.88 -26.50
N ILE A 403 3.33 -19.10 -26.19
CA ILE A 403 4.25 -19.36 -25.09
C ILE A 403 5.64 -18.78 -25.45
N HIS A 404 6.27 -18.12 -24.48
CA HIS A 404 7.54 -17.39 -24.58
C HIS A 404 8.60 -18.08 -25.48
N PRO A 405 9.39 -17.35 -26.29
CA PRO A 405 10.33 -17.90 -27.28
C PRO A 405 11.28 -18.99 -26.77
N ASP A 406 11.63 -18.97 -25.49
CA ASP A 406 12.54 -19.95 -24.86
C ASP A 406 11.91 -21.34 -24.65
N VAL A 407 10.59 -21.44 -24.49
CA VAL A 407 9.87 -22.73 -24.39
C VAL A 407 9.75 -23.38 -25.77
N ARG A 408 9.57 -22.54 -26.79
CA ARG A 408 9.56 -22.95 -28.20
C ARG A 408 10.90 -23.58 -28.61
N MET A 409 12.00 -23.00 -28.14
CA MET A 409 13.37 -23.49 -28.41
C MET A 409 13.65 -24.87 -27.80
N PHE A 410 13.04 -25.21 -26.66
CA PHE A 410 13.16 -26.53 -26.02
C PHE A 410 12.37 -27.65 -26.74
N LEU A 411 11.30 -27.31 -27.45
CA LEU A 411 10.45 -28.26 -28.19
C LEU A 411 10.89 -28.43 -29.65
N GLU A 412 11.39 -27.37 -30.28
CA GLU A 412 11.94 -27.39 -31.65
C GLU A 412 13.29 -28.15 -31.72
N ALA A 413 14.00 -28.32 -30.61
CA ALA A 413 15.27 -29.05 -30.53
C ALA A 413 15.16 -30.59 -30.72
N GLY A 414 14.00 -31.13 -31.10
CA GLY A 414 13.87 -32.58 -31.35
C GLY A 414 12.60 -33.08 -32.03
N LEU A 415 11.73 -32.21 -32.54
CA LEU A 415 10.54 -32.60 -33.31
C LEU A 415 10.70 -32.15 -34.76
N SER A 416 10.79 -33.09 -35.69
CA SER A 416 10.62 -32.80 -37.13
C SER A 416 9.16 -32.45 -37.38
N ILE A 417 8.82 -31.16 -37.32
CA ILE A 417 7.49 -30.67 -37.71
C ILE A 417 7.41 -30.76 -39.23
N ASN A 418 6.80 -31.82 -39.76
CA ASN A 418 6.51 -31.93 -41.18
C ASN A 418 5.30 -31.03 -41.50
N LEU A 419 5.56 -29.81 -41.94
CA LEU A 419 4.55 -28.92 -42.51
C LEU A 419 4.31 -29.33 -43.97
N THR A 420 3.39 -30.26 -44.21
CA THR A 420 2.84 -30.45 -45.56
C THR A 420 1.69 -29.47 -45.76
N TRP A 421 1.89 -28.50 -46.64
CA TRP A 421 0.85 -27.60 -47.13
C TRP A 421 -0.11 -28.38 -48.05
N PHE A 422 -1.41 -28.36 -47.73
CA PHE A 422 -2.50 -28.59 -48.67
C PHE A 422 -3.67 -27.68 -48.36
#